data_AF-I2Q5F5-F1
#
_entry.id   AF-I2Q5F5-F1
#
_cell.length_a   1.000
_cell.length_b   1.000
_cell.length_c   1.000
_cell.angle_alpha   90.00
_cell.angle_beta   90.00
_cell.angle_gamma   90.00
#
_symmetry.space_group_name_H-M   'P 1'
#
loop_
_entity.id
_entity.type
_entity.pdbx_description
1 polymer ?
#
loop_
_entity_poly.entity_id
_entity_poly.type
_entity_poly.pdbx_seq_one_letter_code
_entity_poly.pdbx_strand_id
1 'polypeptide(L)'
;MRYYPIYVNLQGKRCLVVGAGQVGRRKIATLAACGAAEVLVLDLAEPDAACAEALAHPAVAFACRAFAPADLDGRFLVIASTDNETLNWEISRECAARGILCNIVDQPEKCSFIVPALYTQGDLTVAISTGGGSPALARKIRQGLGDFLGTEYGALLLLMSRLRPMVLGLGLGSPANSELFRELVHSPLIEALERGDAAAAEAILRGILPESLHGEAAGLVSGALGHGGV
;
A
#
# COMPACT_ATOMS: atom_id res chain seq x y z
N MET A 1 21.37 5.26 11.36
CA MET A 1 20.07 4.88 10.75
C MET A 1 20.36 3.77 9.74
N ARG A 2 19.74 2.59 9.84
CA ARG A 2 20.07 1.41 8.99
C ARG A 2 19.18 1.28 7.75
N TYR A 3 17.93 1.73 7.81
CA TYR A 3 16.96 1.61 6.73
C TYR A 3 16.60 2.98 6.17
N TYR A 4 16.46 3.06 4.84
CA TYR A 4 15.95 4.25 4.14
C TYR A 4 14.47 4.03 3.80
N PRO A 5 13.55 4.87 4.29
CA PRO A 5 12.11 4.66 4.10
C PRO A 5 11.70 5.04 2.67
N ILE A 6 11.15 4.09 1.93
CA ILE A 6 10.63 4.26 0.57
C ILE A 6 9.32 3.50 0.39
N TYR A 7 8.49 4.00 -0.50
CA TYR A 7 7.39 3.24 -1.09
C TYR A 7 7.85 2.68 -2.44
N VAL A 8 7.71 1.37 -2.62
CA VAL A 8 8.16 0.68 -3.81
C VAL A 8 6.97 0.49 -4.76
N ASN A 9 7.10 0.96 -5.99
CA ASN A 9 6.09 0.74 -7.02
C ASN A 9 6.24 -0.66 -7.64
N LEU A 10 5.24 -1.53 -7.39
CA LEU A 10 5.19 -2.89 -7.93
C LEU A 10 4.36 -3.01 -9.21
N GLN A 11 3.77 -1.91 -9.70
CA GLN A 11 3.02 -1.92 -10.95
C GLN A 11 3.86 -2.48 -12.09
N GLY A 12 3.38 -3.57 -12.70
CA GLY A 12 4.05 -4.22 -13.82
C GLY A 12 5.31 -5.01 -13.46
N LYS A 13 5.61 -5.19 -12.16
CA LYS A 13 6.80 -5.92 -11.70
C LYS A 13 6.49 -7.40 -11.47
N ARG A 14 7.52 -8.24 -11.64
CA ARG A 14 7.44 -9.68 -11.37
C ARG A 14 8.01 -9.96 -9.99
N CYS A 15 7.25 -10.68 -9.17
CA CYS A 15 7.61 -11.04 -7.81
C CYS A 15 7.71 -12.57 -7.67
N LEU A 16 8.42 -13.01 -6.64
CA LEU A 16 8.53 -14.41 -6.24
C LEU A 16 8.22 -14.53 -4.74
N VAL A 17 7.42 -15.53 -4.38
CA VAL A 17 7.20 -15.95 -2.99
C VAL A 17 7.61 -17.42 -2.87
N VAL A 18 8.52 -17.72 -1.95
CA VAL A 18 8.91 -19.09 -1.61
C VAL A 18 8.35 -19.42 -0.23
N GLY A 19 7.38 -20.34 -0.18
CA GLY A 19 6.57 -20.67 0.99
C GLY A 19 5.19 -19.99 0.95
N ALA A 20 4.14 -20.80 0.88
CA ALA A 20 2.72 -20.42 0.87
C ALA A 20 2.01 -20.73 2.20
N GLY A 21 2.77 -20.85 3.30
CA GLY A 21 2.22 -20.92 4.66
C GLY A 21 1.50 -19.63 5.09
N GLN A 22 1.10 -19.55 6.36
CA GLN A 22 0.31 -18.43 6.90
C GLN A 22 0.93 -17.04 6.63
N VAL A 23 2.26 -16.91 6.71
CA VAL A 23 2.95 -15.66 6.41
C VAL A 23 2.96 -15.39 4.90
N GLY A 24 3.33 -16.39 4.09
CA GLY A 24 3.38 -16.30 2.64
C GLY A 24 2.06 -15.83 2.02
N ARG A 25 0.92 -16.39 2.44
CA ARG A 25 -0.43 -16.02 1.94
C ARG A 25 -0.71 -14.53 2.03
N ARG A 26 -0.40 -13.92 3.18
CA ARG A 26 -0.58 -12.48 3.40
C ARG A 26 0.29 -11.67 2.43
N LYS A 27 1.53 -12.13 2.18
CA LYS A 27 2.46 -11.47 1.27
C LYS A 27 2.04 -11.60 -0.18
N ILE A 28 1.53 -12.76 -0.60
CA ILE A 28 0.98 -13.00 -1.94
C ILE A 28 -0.14 -11.99 -2.23
N ALA A 29 -1.12 -11.89 -1.32
CA ALA A 29 -2.23 -10.96 -1.47
C ALA A 29 -1.77 -9.49 -1.55
N THR A 30 -0.85 -9.06 -0.68
CA THR A 30 -0.32 -7.69 -0.73
C THR A 30 0.44 -7.39 -2.02
N LEU A 31 1.32 -8.29 -2.47
CA LEU A 31 2.08 -8.10 -3.71
C LEU A 31 1.16 -8.00 -4.93
N ALA A 32 0.13 -8.85 -4.98
CA ALA A 32 -0.88 -8.83 -6.03
C ALA A 32 -1.68 -7.51 -6.02
N ALA A 33 -2.16 -7.07 -4.84
CA ALA A 33 -2.90 -5.82 -4.68
C ALA A 33 -2.08 -4.57 -5.05
N CYS A 34 -0.75 -4.62 -4.93
CA CYS A 34 0.14 -3.55 -5.37
C CYS A 34 0.38 -3.51 -6.90
N GLY A 35 -0.29 -4.34 -7.69
CA GLY A 35 -0.23 -4.30 -9.15
C GLY A 35 0.94 -5.06 -9.77
N ALA A 36 1.50 -6.05 -9.06
CA ALA A 36 2.49 -6.95 -9.64
C ALA A 36 1.93 -7.61 -10.91
N ALA A 37 2.72 -7.62 -11.99
CA ALA A 37 2.35 -8.30 -13.24
C ALA A 37 2.28 -9.82 -13.06
N GLU A 38 3.13 -10.36 -12.19
CA GLU A 38 3.17 -11.77 -11.85
C GLU A 38 3.69 -11.93 -10.42
N VAL A 39 3.04 -12.78 -9.63
CA VAL A 39 3.54 -13.29 -8.36
C VAL A 39 3.67 -14.81 -8.52
N LEU A 40 4.88 -15.29 -8.78
CA LEU A 40 5.15 -16.72 -8.76
C LEU A 40 5.24 -17.19 -7.31
N VAL A 41 4.52 -18.24 -6.96
CA VAL A 41 4.50 -18.84 -5.63
C VAL A 41 5.02 -20.27 -5.73
N LEU A 42 6.07 -20.55 -4.97
CA LEU A 42 6.69 -21.88 -4.88
C LEU A 42 6.49 -22.43 -3.49
N ASP A 43 5.94 -23.64 -3.37
CA ASP A 43 5.88 -24.40 -2.13
C ASP A 43 6.08 -25.89 -2.44
N LEU A 44 6.57 -26.66 -1.47
CA LEU A 44 6.66 -28.12 -1.55
C LEU A 44 5.33 -28.79 -1.24
N ALA A 45 4.44 -28.10 -0.52
CA ALA A 45 3.11 -28.57 -0.21
C ALA A 45 2.07 -27.98 -1.18
N GLU A 46 1.08 -28.79 -1.54
CA GLU A 46 -0.10 -28.31 -2.27
C GLU A 46 -0.85 -27.25 -1.44
N PRO A 47 -1.48 -26.26 -2.09
CA PRO A 47 -2.16 -25.19 -1.39
C PRO A 47 -3.42 -25.72 -0.70
N ASP A 48 -3.57 -25.40 0.58
CA ASP A 48 -4.80 -25.71 1.30
C ASP A 48 -5.92 -24.68 0.99
N ALA A 49 -7.12 -24.94 1.51
CA ALA A 49 -8.27 -24.06 1.31
C ALA A 49 -8.04 -22.60 1.77
N ALA A 50 -7.16 -22.38 2.74
CA ALA A 50 -6.83 -21.04 3.21
C ALA A 50 -5.81 -20.31 2.31
N CYS A 51 -5.24 -20.97 1.29
CA CYS A 51 -4.53 -20.32 0.18
C CYS A 51 -5.46 -19.86 -0.95
N ALA A 52 -6.69 -20.39 -1.03
CA ALA A 52 -7.55 -20.28 -2.21
C ALA A 52 -7.77 -18.82 -2.66
N GLU A 53 -8.09 -17.93 -1.73
CA GLU A 53 -8.33 -16.51 -2.03
C GLU A 53 -7.07 -15.82 -2.59
N ALA A 54 -5.92 -16.00 -1.94
CA ALA A 54 -4.67 -15.39 -2.37
C ALA A 54 -4.20 -15.90 -3.73
N LEU A 55 -4.45 -17.17 -4.04
CA LEU A 55 -4.08 -17.80 -5.31
C LEU A 55 -5.11 -17.56 -6.43
N ALA A 56 -6.33 -17.15 -6.11
CA ALA A 56 -7.36 -16.85 -7.10
C ALA A 56 -7.10 -15.56 -7.89
N HIS A 57 -6.18 -14.71 -7.42
CA HIS A 57 -5.84 -13.47 -8.12
C HIS A 57 -5.15 -13.78 -9.47
N PRO A 58 -5.56 -13.14 -10.58
CA PRO A 58 -5.11 -13.51 -11.93
C PRO A 58 -3.60 -13.32 -12.17
N ALA A 59 -2.95 -12.45 -11.40
CA ALA A 59 -1.50 -12.26 -11.46
C ALA A 59 -0.71 -13.32 -10.67
N VAL A 60 -1.37 -14.21 -9.94
CA VAL A 60 -0.70 -15.19 -9.07
C VAL A 60 -0.62 -16.53 -9.78
N ALA A 61 0.59 -17.08 -9.84
CA ALA A 61 0.85 -18.41 -10.38
C ALA A 61 1.47 -19.28 -9.29
N PHE A 62 0.90 -20.45 -9.04
CA PHE A 62 1.40 -21.40 -8.05
C PHE A 62 2.08 -22.58 -8.73
N ALA A 63 3.23 -23.02 -8.17
CA ALA A 63 3.87 -24.27 -8.56
C ALA A 63 4.31 -25.06 -7.32
N CYS A 64 3.82 -26.31 -7.24
CA CYS A 64 4.20 -27.27 -6.21
C CYS A 64 5.57 -27.87 -6.52
N ARG A 65 6.66 -27.17 -6.17
CA ARG A 65 8.04 -27.62 -6.36
C ARG A 65 9.03 -26.80 -5.54
N ALA A 66 10.25 -27.33 -5.43
CA ALA A 66 11.37 -26.62 -4.86
C ALA A 66 11.77 -25.38 -5.69
N PHE A 67 12.34 -24.41 -4.98
CA PHE A 67 13.05 -23.28 -5.57
C PHE A 67 14.27 -23.74 -6.36
N ALA A 68 14.50 -23.09 -7.51
CA ALA A 68 15.74 -23.16 -8.26
C ALA A 68 16.29 -21.74 -8.51
N PRO A 69 17.61 -21.54 -8.58
CA PRO A 69 18.19 -20.21 -8.81
C PRO A 69 17.70 -19.48 -10.07
N ALA A 70 17.23 -20.21 -11.09
CA ALA A 70 16.63 -19.62 -12.31
C ALA A 70 15.27 -18.95 -12.05
N ASP A 71 14.59 -19.28 -10.94
CA ASP A 71 13.28 -18.66 -10.59
C ASP A 71 13.39 -17.16 -10.28
N LEU A 72 14.61 -16.69 -9.97
CA LEU A 72 14.95 -15.30 -9.73
C LEU A 72 15.08 -14.48 -11.02
N ASP A 73 15.10 -15.12 -12.19
CA ASP A 73 15.36 -14.42 -13.44
C ASP A 73 14.22 -13.45 -13.79
N GLY A 74 14.58 -12.17 -13.94
CA GLY A 74 13.63 -11.09 -14.18
C GLY A 74 12.72 -10.75 -13.00
N ARG A 75 13.00 -11.28 -11.79
CA ARG A 75 12.26 -10.92 -10.57
C ARG A 75 12.77 -9.59 -10.03
N PHE A 76 11.85 -8.76 -9.60
CA PHE A 76 12.13 -7.47 -8.98
C PHE A 76 12.17 -7.57 -7.46
N LEU A 77 11.28 -8.39 -6.88
CA LEU A 77 11.14 -8.59 -5.45
C LEU A 77 10.87 -10.06 -5.11
N VAL A 78 11.56 -10.55 -4.08
CA VAL A 78 11.47 -11.92 -3.57
C VAL A 78 11.14 -11.89 -2.09
N ILE A 79 10.20 -12.74 -1.68
CA ILE A 79 9.89 -13.01 -0.28
C ILE A 79 10.08 -14.49 -0.04
N ALA A 80 10.87 -14.85 0.97
CA ALA A 80 10.99 -16.24 1.42
C ALA A 80 10.46 -16.37 2.85
N SER A 81 9.56 -17.32 3.04
CA SER A 81 8.97 -17.66 4.34
C SER A 81 8.94 -19.18 4.50
N THR A 82 10.10 -19.82 4.35
CA THR A 82 10.26 -21.28 4.51
C THR A 82 10.87 -21.60 5.87
N ASP A 83 10.63 -22.82 6.35
CA ASP A 83 11.28 -23.35 7.56
C ASP A 83 12.73 -23.81 7.31
N ASN A 84 13.20 -23.78 6.06
CA ASN A 84 14.56 -24.18 5.69
C ASN A 84 15.51 -22.98 5.72
N GLU A 85 16.28 -22.86 6.81
CA GLU A 85 17.20 -21.76 7.00
C GLU A 85 18.32 -21.71 5.93
N THR A 86 18.81 -22.87 5.49
CA THR A 86 19.87 -22.95 4.46
C THR A 86 19.37 -22.41 3.13
N LEU A 87 18.15 -22.80 2.74
CA LEU A 87 17.49 -22.30 1.54
C LEU A 87 17.23 -20.78 1.63
N ASN A 88 16.74 -20.29 2.77
CA ASN A 88 16.51 -18.86 2.96
C ASN A 88 17.81 -18.04 2.82
N TRP A 89 18.94 -18.57 3.29
CA TRP A 89 20.23 -17.93 3.14
C TRP A 89 20.75 -17.96 1.70
N GLU A 90 20.54 -19.08 0.99
CA GLU A 90 20.83 -19.19 -0.44
C GLU A 90 20.04 -18.15 -1.24
N ILE A 91 18.72 -18.07 -1.06
CA ILE A 91 17.85 -17.09 -1.70
C ILE A 91 18.33 -15.66 -1.42
N SER A 92 18.66 -15.35 -0.17
CA SER A 92 19.17 -14.02 0.22
C SER A 92 20.45 -13.66 -0.56
N ARG A 93 21.43 -14.57 -0.60
CA ARG A 93 22.70 -14.36 -1.30
C ARG A 93 22.53 -14.21 -2.81
N GLU A 94 21.71 -15.07 -3.42
CA GLU A 94 21.43 -15.01 -4.86
C GLU A 94 20.71 -13.71 -5.24
N CYS A 95 19.75 -13.27 -4.42
CA CYS A 95 19.09 -11.97 -4.63
C CYS A 95 20.09 -10.81 -4.54
N ALA A 96 20.97 -10.83 -3.53
CA ALA A 96 21.97 -9.78 -3.34
C ALA A 96 22.94 -9.69 -4.52
N ALA A 97 23.39 -10.84 -5.05
CA ALA A 97 24.25 -10.91 -6.22
C ALA A 97 23.61 -10.34 -7.50
N ARG A 98 22.27 -10.36 -7.59
CA ARG A 98 21.49 -9.90 -8.75
C ARG A 98 20.84 -8.52 -8.56
N GLY A 99 21.00 -7.90 -7.38
CA GLY A 99 20.34 -6.62 -7.05
C GLY A 99 18.82 -6.73 -6.89
N ILE A 100 18.30 -7.91 -6.52
CA ILE A 100 16.87 -8.16 -6.33
C ILE A 100 16.49 -7.82 -4.88
N LEU A 101 15.36 -7.13 -4.68
CA LEU A 101 14.84 -6.85 -3.34
C LEU A 101 14.40 -8.15 -2.68
N CYS A 102 15.06 -8.54 -1.60
CA CYS A 102 14.78 -9.76 -0.85
C CYS A 102 14.35 -9.47 0.59
N ASN A 103 13.26 -10.13 1.01
CA ASN A 103 12.82 -10.19 2.40
C ASN A 103 12.68 -11.66 2.83
N ILE A 104 13.48 -12.04 3.83
CA ILE A 104 13.38 -13.34 4.51
C ILE A 104 12.59 -13.12 5.80
N VAL A 105 11.45 -13.80 5.92
CA VAL A 105 10.57 -13.66 7.09
C VAL A 105 11.32 -14.04 8.37
N ASP A 106 11.14 -13.21 9.40
CA ASP A 106 11.73 -13.34 10.73
C ASP A 106 13.28 -13.41 10.79
N GLN A 107 13.96 -13.10 9.68
CA GLN A 107 15.43 -13.08 9.56
C GLN A 107 15.94 -11.73 8.98
N PRO A 108 15.82 -10.61 9.74
CA PRO A 108 16.14 -9.26 9.25
C PRO A 108 17.60 -9.10 8.78
N GLU A 109 18.53 -9.87 9.31
CA GLU A 109 19.93 -9.91 8.91
C GLU A 109 20.15 -10.46 7.50
N LYS A 110 19.20 -11.25 6.98
CA LYS A 110 19.21 -11.80 5.62
C LYS A 110 18.35 -10.97 4.65
N CYS A 111 17.81 -9.84 5.10
CA CYS A 111 16.94 -8.98 4.31
C CYS A 111 17.68 -7.79 3.70
N SER A 112 17.30 -7.43 2.48
CA SER A 112 17.64 -6.13 1.87
C SER A 112 16.62 -5.03 2.23
N PHE A 113 15.38 -5.42 2.58
CA PHE A 113 14.34 -4.51 3.06
C PHE A 113 13.47 -5.18 4.13
N ILE A 114 12.84 -4.35 4.95
CA ILE A 114 11.86 -4.79 5.96
C ILE A 114 10.46 -4.38 5.55
N VAL A 115 9.46 -5.19 5.93
CA VAL A 115 8.05 -4.83 5.79
C VAL A 115 7.57 -4.25 7.11
N PRO A 116 7.30 -2.94 7.20
CA PRO A 116 6.86 -2.29 8.42
C PRO A 116 5.41 -2.67 8.78
N ALA A 117 4.97 -2.26 9.97
CA ALA A 117 3.55 -2.25 10.28
C ALA A 117 2.87 -1.17 9.41
N LEU A 118 1.73 -1.52 8.79
CA LEU A 118 1.01 -0.61 7.89
C LEU A 118 -0.35 -0.25 8.49
N TYR A 119 -0.66 1.04 8.51
CA TYR A 119 -2.01 1.55 8.67
C TYR A 119 -2.49 2.04 7.29
N THR A 120 -3.71 1.70 6.91
CA THR A 120 -4.28 2.03 5.60
C THR A 120 -5.71 2.53 5.75
N GLN A 121 -6.05 3.61 5.05
CA GLN A 121 -7.40 4.13 4.91
C GLN A 121 -7.65 4.53 3.45
N GLY A 122 -8.24 3.63 2.66
CA GLY A 122 -8.18 3.75 1.20
C GLY A 122 -6.73 3.82 0.71
N ASP A 123 -6.40 4.83 -0.10
CA ASP A 123 -5.03 5.06 -0.60
C ASP A 123 -4.09 5.70 0.44
N LEU A 124 -4.60 6.17 1.58
CA LEU A 124 -3.75 6.74 2.64
C LEU A 124 -3.01 5.60 3.33
N THR A 125 -1.68 5.60 3.24
CA THR A 125 -0.85 4.59 3.91
C THR A 125 0.16 5.24 4.84
N VAL A 126 0.25 4.72 6.08
CA VAL A 126 1.29 5.06 7.04
C VAL A 126 2.10 3.81 7.35
N ALA A 127 3.41 3.91 7.17
CA ALA A 127 4.36 2.85 7.48
C ALA A 127 5.07 3.14 8.82
N ILE A 128 4.92 2.22 9.77
CA ILE A 128 5.50 2.32 11.11
C ILE A 128 6.61 1.29 11.26
N SER A 129 7.84 1.76 11.41
CA SER A 129 9.02 0.93 11.68
C SER A 129 9.67 1.32 13.00
N THR A 130 10.00 0.32 13.81
CA THR A 130 10.84 0.48 15.01
C THR A 130 12.28 0.05 14.74
N GLY A 131 12.69 -0.09 13.47
CA GLY A 131 14.02 -0.55 13.08
C GLY A 131 14.36 -1.97 13.55
N GLY A 132 13.34 -2.78 13.89
CA GLY A 132 13.48 -4.11 14.48
C GLY A 132 13.49 -4.13 16.02
N GLY A 133 13.45 -2.97 16.68
CA GLY A 133 13.55 -2.89 18.15
C GLY A 133 12.30 -3.35 18.91
N SER A 134 11.10 -3.16 18.37
CA SER A 134 9.86 -3.62 19.02
C SER A 134 8.69 -3.73 18.04
N PRO A 135 8.35 -4.95 17.58
CA PRO A 135 7.13 -5.19 16.80
C PRO A 135 5.85 -4.86 17.59
N ALA A 136 5.84 -5.11 18.91
CA ALA A 136 4.70 -4.81 19.77
C ALA A 136 4.40 -3.30 19.84
N LEU A 137 5.44 -2.45 19.94
CA LEU A 137 5.25 -1.00 19.91
C LEU A 137 4.75 -0.53 18.54
N ALA A 138 5.30 -1.05 17.43
CA ALA A 138 4.81 -0.73 16.09
C ALA A 138 3.32 -1.07 15.94
N ARG A 139 2.88 -2.21 16.49
CA ARG A 139 1.47 -2.60 16.52
C ARG A 139 0.61 -1.64 17.35
N LYS A 140 1.07 -1.23 18.53
CA LYS A 140 0.35 -0.28 19.39
C LYS A 140 0.16 1.08 18.71
N ILE A 141 1.21 1.60 18.07
CA ILE A 141 1.14 2.86 17.31
C ILE A 141 0.15 2.71 16.14
N ARG A 142 0.26 1.62 15.36
CA ARG A 142 -0.66 1.33 14.26
C ARG A 142 -2.12 1.28 14.72
N GLN A 143 -2.39 0.72 15.91
CA GLN A 143 -3.74 0.67 16.47
C GLN A 143 -4.24 2.07 16.84
N GLY A 144 -3.43 2.88 17.54
CA GLY A 144 -3.81 4.25 17.90
C GLY A 144 -3.99 5.17 16.69
N LEU A 145 -3.31 4.91 15.56
CA LEU A 145 -3.59 5.62 14.30
C LEU A 145 -4.99 5.35 13.77
N GLY A 146 -5.59 4.18 14.05
CA GLY A 146 -6.97 3.88 13.69
C GLY A 146 -7.99 4.76 14.42
N ASP A 147 -7.66 5.18 15.64
CA ASP A 147 -8.51 6.10 16.41
C ASP A 147 -8.37 7.56 15.94
N PHE A 148 -7.28 7.89 15.26
CA PHE A 148 -6.97 9.26 14.82
C PHE A 148 -7.24 9.50 13.33
N LEU A 149 -6.99 8.52 12.47
CA LEU A 149 -7.11 8.64 11.02
C LEU A 149 -8.33 7.87 10.52
N GLY A 150 -9.52 8.30 10.94
CA GLY A 150 -10.79 7.65 10.61
C GLY A 150 -11.11 7.64 9.12
N THR A 151 -12.30 7.13 8.79
CA THR A 151 -12.73 6.91 7.41
C THR A 151 -12.78 8.18 6.55
N GLU A 152 -13.04 9.32 7.19
CA GLU A 152 -13.06 10.65 6.62
C GLU A 152 -11.74 11.05 5.97
N TYR A 153 -10.59 10.55 6.46
CA TYR A 153 -9.29 10.81 5.82
C TYR A 153 -9.16 10.10 4.47
N GLY A 154 -9.74 8.90 4.35
CA GLY A 154 -9.82 8.20 3.07
C GLY A 154 -10.71 8.94 2.08
N ALA A 155 -11.88 9.40 2.54
CA ALA A 155 -12.79 10.21 1.74
C ALA A 155 -12.15 11.52 1.30
N LEU A 156 -11.46 12.22 2.21
CA LEU A 156 -10.75 13.46 1.91
C LEU A 156 -9.64 13.23 0.89
N LEU A 157 -8.82 12.18 1.05
CA LEU A 157 -7.75 11.87 0.09
C LEU A 157 -8.32 11.56 -1.30
N LEU A 158 -9.40 10.79 -1.37
CA LEU A 158 -10.08 10.50 -2.63
C LEU A 158 -10.58 11.78 -3.30
N LEU A 159 -11.23 12.67 -2.53
CA LEU A 159 -11.68 13.98 -3.01
C LEU A 159 -10.50 14.79 -3.56
N MET A 160 -9.42 14.92 -2.78
CA MET A 160 -8.21 15.64 -3.18
C MET A 160 -7.55 15.05 -4.43
N SER A 161 -7.54 13.72 -4.57
CA SER A 161 -6.96 13.04 -5.73
C SER A 161 -7.71 13.37 -7.02
N ARG A 162 -9.04 13.46 -6.96
CA ARG A 162 -9.90 13.80 -8.11
C ARG A 162 -9.88 15.29 -8.43
N LEU A 163 -9.76 16.13 -7.40
CA LEU A 163 -9.65 17.58 -7.55
C LEU A 163 -8.30 18.01 -8.14
N ARG A 164 -7.21 17.30 -7.81
CA ARG A 164 -5.84 17.62 -8.26
C ARG A 164 -5.70 17.87 -9.77
N PRO A 165 -6.09 16.96 -10.67
CA PRO A 165 -5.97 17.21 -12.10
C PRO A 165 -6.80 18.43 -12.57
N MET A 166 -7.95 18.70 -11.95
CA MET A 166 -8.80 19.85 -12.28
C MET A 166 -8.10 21.17 -11.93
N VAL A 167 -7.57 21.29 -10.71
CA VAL A 167 -6.83 22.47 -10.24
C VAL A 167 -5.56 22.70 -11.07
N LEU A 168 -4.81 21.63 -11.38
CA LEU A 168 -3.63 21.75 -12.25
C LEU A 168 -4.01 22.20 -13.67
N GLY A 169 -5.17 21.79 -14.17
CA GLY A 169 -5.71 22.20 -15.47
C GLY A 169 -6.05 23.69 -15.58
N LEU A 170 -6.22 24.40 -14.46
CA LEU A 170 -6.46 25.84 -14.44
C LEU A 170 -5.21 26.68 -14.75
N GLY A 171 -4.01 26.09 -14.66
CA GLY A 171 -2.76 26.79 -15.01
C GLY A 171 -2.36 27.92 -14.04
N LEU A 172 -2.87 27.93 -12.80
CA LEU A 172 -2.60 28.99 -11.79
C LEU A 172 -1.14 29.08 -11.31
N GLY A 173 -0.33 28.04 -11.59
CA GLY A 173 1.04 27.92 -11.11
C GLY A 173 1.17 27.23 -9.74
N SER A 174 2.37 26.75 -9.42
CA SER A 174 2.63 25.93 -8.23
C SER A 174 2.27 26.60 -6.89
N PRO A 175 2.55 27.90 -6.66
CA PRO A 175 2.23 28.55 -5.39
C PRO A 175 0.73 28.61 -5.11
N ALA A 176 -0.05 29.10 -6.08
CA ALA A 176 -1.51 29.22 -5.96
C ALA A 176 -2.19 27.85 -5.79
N ASN A 177 -1.77 26.85 -6.57
CA ASN A 177 -2.28 25.48 -6.40
C ASN A 177 -2.00 24.95 -4.99
N SER A 178 -0.80 25.19 -4.47
CA SER A 178 -0.40 24.72 -3.13
C SER A 178 -1.16 25.43 -2.02
N GLU A 179 -1.52 26.70 -2.22
CA GLU A 179 -2.35 27.48 -1.30
C GLU A 179 -3.78 26.92 -1.24
N LEU A 180 -4.42 26.66 -2.39
CA LEU A 180 -5.75 26.04 -2.44
C LEU A 180 -5.81 24.70 -1.68
N PHE A 181 -4.87 23.79 -1.93
CA PHE A 181 -4.83 22.51 -1.23
C PHE A 181 -4.56 22.67 0.27
N ARG A 182 -3.71 23.63 0.65
CA ARG A 182 -3.45 23.93 2.07
C ARG A 182 -4.70 24.46 2.75
N GLU A 183 -5.40 25.38 2.12
CA GLU A 183 -6.65 25.95 2.65
C GLU A 183 -7.72 24.87 2.81
N LEU A 184 -7.89 23.98 1.83
CA LEU A 184 -8.81 22.85 1.91
C LEU A 184 -8.48 21.91 3.09
N VAL A 185 -7.21 21.53 3.26
CA VAL A 185 -6.79 20.63 4.35
C VAL A 185 -6.94 21.26 5.73
N HIS A 186 -6.86 22.59 5.84
CA HIS A 186 -7.06 23.31 7.10
C HIS A 186 -8.49 23.86 7.28
N SER A 187 -9.39 23.57 6.35
CA SER A 187 -10.80 23.94 6.45
C SER A 187 -11.61 22.90 7.24
N PRO A 188 -12.86 23.21 7.65
CA PRO A 188 -13.75 22.24 8.30
C PRO A 188 -14.25 21.07 7.41
N LEU A 189 -13.59 20.83 6.28
CA LEU A 189 -14.00 19.84 5.28
C LEU A 189 -13.92 18.42 5.84
N ILE A 190 -12.90 18.13 6.66
CA ILE A 190 -12.75 16.79 7.23
C ILE A 190 -13.87 16.46 8.21
N GLU A 191 -14.29 17.42 9.04
CA GLU A 191 -15.40 17.25 9.97
C GLU A 191 -16.74 17.19 9.23
N ALA A 192 -16.89 17.88 8.09
CA ALA A 192 -18.06 17.73 7.24
C ALA A 192 -18.15 16.32 6.64
N LEU A 193 -17.01 15.77 6.18
CA LEU A 193 -16.93 14.41 5.65
C LEU A 193 -17.18 13.36 6.74
N GLU A 194 -16.64 13.56 7.94
CA GLU A 194 -16.87 12.70 9.11
C GLU A 194 -18.36 12.61 9.46
N ARG A 195 -19.08 13.73 9.43
CA ARG A 195 -20.53 13.78 9.68
C ARG A 195 -21.38 13.29 8.50
N GLY A 196 -20.79 13.03 7.34
CA GLY A 196 -21.54 12.75 6.10
C GLY A 196 -22.36 13.94 5.60
N ASP A 197 -22.00 15.17 6.00
CA ASP A 197 -22.72 16.39 5.65
C ASP A 197 -22.29 16.90 4.28
N ALA A 198 -22.91 16.33 3.24
CA ALA A 198 -22.59 16.67 1.85
C ALA A 198 -22.81 18.15 1.54
N ALA A 199 -23.86 18.77 2.10
CA ALA A 199 -24.17 20.18 1.85
C ALA A 199 -23.09 21.10 2.45
N ALA A 200 -22.65 20.83 3.68
CA ALA A 200 -21.55 21.58 4.28
C ALA A 200 -20.23 21.39 3.52
N ALA A 201 -19.91 20.16 3.12
CA ALA A 201 -18.70 19.88 2.35
C ALA A 201 -18.71 20.62 1.00
N GLU A 202 -19.83 20.62 0.27
CA GLU A 202 -19.99 21.37 -0.98
C GLU A 202 -19.81 22.88 -0.78
N ALA A 203 -20.41 23.43 0.28
CA ALA A 203 -20.29 24.85 0.59
C ALA A 203 -18.84 25.25 0.88
N ILE A 204 -18.09 24.43 1.63
CA ILE A 204 -16.67 24.63 1.90
C ILE A 204 -15.86 24.59 0.60
N LEU A 205 -16.11 23.60 -0.26
CA LEU A 205 -15.43 23.52 -1.57
C LEU A 205 -15.70 24.76 -2.42
N ARG A 206 -16.95 25.22 -2.54
CA ARG A 206 -17.28 26.43 -3.32
C ARG A 206 -16.70 27.71 -2.70
N GLY A 207 -16.51 27.75 -1.38
CA GLY A 207 -15.89 28.89 -0.71
C GLY A 207 -14.40 29.04 -1.00
N ILE A 208 -13.70 27.93 -1.24
CA ILE A 208 -12.23 27.91 -1.42
C ILE A 208 -11.85 27.78 -2.90
N LEU A 209 -12.58 26.98 -3.67
CA LEU A 209 -12.26 26.72 -5.07
C LEU A 209 -12.65 27.90 -5.98
N PRO A 210 -11.91 28.12 -7.08
CA PRO A 210 -12.32 29.06 -8.13
C PRO A 210 -13.70 28.73 -8.70
N GLU A 211 -14.46 29.76 -9.11
CA GLU A 211 -15.83 29.62 -9.63
C GLU A 211 -15.97 28.59 -10.76
N SER A 212 -14.94 28.47 -11.61
CA SER A 212 -14.87 27.48 -12.68
C SER A 212 -15.00 26.02 -12.22
N LEU A 213 -14.72 25.72 -10.94
CA LEU A 213 -14.81 24.37 -10.37
C LEU A 213 -16.03 24.17 -9.47
N HIS A 214 -16.89 25.18 -9.29
CA HIS A 214 -18.06 25.07 -8.40
C HIS A 214 -19.06 24.00 -8.84
N GLY A 215 -19.13 23.74 -10.15
CA GLY A 215 -19.96 22.67 -10.73
C GLY A 215 -19.49 21.26 -10.37
N GLU A 216 -18.20 21.07 -10.08
CA GLU A 216 -17.61 19.77 -9.75
C GLU A 216 -17.79 19.39 -8.28
N ALA A 217 -18.07 20.37 -7.41
CA ALA A 217 -18.09 20.20 -5.96
C ALA A 217 -19.03 19.06 -5.50
N ALA A 218 -20.25 19.01 -6.04
CA ALA A 218 -21.23 17.98 -5.68
C ALA A 218 -20.76 16.57 -6.07
N GLY A 219 -20.19 16.42 -7.27
CA GLY A 219 -19.67 15.14 -7.75
C GLY A 219 -18.45 14.66 -6.95
N LEU A 220 -17.57 15.58 -6.57
CA LEU A 220 -16.42 15.30 -5.71
C LEU A 220 -16.85 14.81 -4.32
N VAL A 221 -17.80 15.49 -3.70
CA VAL A 221 -18.32 15.15 -2.36
C VAL A 221 -19.09 13.83 -2.38
N SER A 222 -20.01 13.65 -3.32
CA SER A 222 -20.77 12.40 -3.47
C SER A 222 -19.84 11.20 -3.70
N GLY A 223 -18.81 11.38 -4.54
CA GLY A 223 -17.81 10.36 -4.78
C GLY A 223 -16.96 10.00 -3.57
N ALA A 224 -16.67 10.98 -2.70
CA ALA A 224 -15.92 10.79 -1.47
C ALA A 224 -16.74 10.06 -0.39
N LEU A 225 -17.98 10.49 -0.17
CA LEU A 225 -18.87 9.90 0.85
C LEU A 225 -19.39 8.52 0.44
N GLY A 226 -19.62 8.28 -0.86
CA GLY A 226 -20.08 6.99 -1.36
C GLY A 226 -19.03 5.86 -1.27
N HIS A 227 -17.77 6.19 -1.03
CA HIS A 227 -16.67 5.22 -0.95
C HIS A 227 -16.43 4.69 0.47
N GLY A 228 -17.09 5.25 1.50
CA GLY A 228 -16.95 4.84 2.90
C GLY A 228 -17.79 3.62 3.30
N GLY A 229 -18.48 2.98 2.33
CA GLY A 229 -19.39 1.86 2.58
C GLY A 229 -19.16 0.68 1.64
N VAL A 230 -17.99 0.03 1.72
CA VAL A 230 -17.77 -1.38 1.33
C VAL A 230 -16.73 -1.99 2.27
#